data_AF-A0A2Y9CKL7-F1
#
_entry.id   AF-A0A2Y9CKL7-F1
#
_cell.length_a   1.000
_cell.length_b   1.000
_cell.length_c   1.000
_cell.angle_alpha   90.00
_cell.angle_beta   90.00
_cell.angle_gamma   90.00
#
_symmetry.space_group_name_H-M   'P 1'
#
loop_
_entity.id
_entity.type
_entity.pdbx_description
1 polymer ?
#
loop_
_entity_poly.entity_id
_entity_poly.type
_entity_poly.pdbx_seq_one_letter_code
_entity_poly.pdbx_strand_id
1 'polypeptide(L)'
;MHEKVHVSAISVKEQPPPEGVAPVEWVLLTNLTATDAFEAEEKVNWYRLRWKIEEFFKTLKSGCCVEQCRLNTATKLTKMITLKSIIAFKLMYIPK
;
A
#
# COMPACT_ATOMS: atom_id res chain seq x y z
N MET A 1 -24.99 -14.55 17.52
CA MET A 1 -24.67 -13.53 18.54
C MET A 1 -23.43 -12.81 18.02
N HIS A 2 -23.52 -11.53 17.64
CA HIS A 2 -22.36 -10.81 17.13
C HIS A 2 -21.53 -10.29 18.31
N GLU A 3 -20.23 -10.59 18.31
CA GLU A 3 -19.28 -10.05 19.28
C GLU A 3 -19.05 -8.56 19.00
N LYS A 4 -19.05 -7.73 20.05
CA LYS A 4 -18.76 -6.30 19.92
C LYS A 4 -17.25 -6.12 19.72
N VAL A 5 -16.86 -5.48 18.63
CA VAL A 5 -15.46 -5.15 18.34
C VAL A 5 -15.25 -3.65 18.59
N HIS A 6 -14.24 -3.33 19.39
CA HIS A 6 -13.79 -1.95 19.57
C HIS A 6 -12.95 -1.50 18.38
N VAL A 7 -13.24 -0.33 17.82
CA VAL A 7 -12.55 0.25 16.66
C VAL A 7 -12.34 1.73 16.90
N SER A 8 -11.15 2.22 16.56
CA SER A 8 -10.84 3.65 16.51
C SER A 8 -11.07 4.16 15.09
N ALA A 9 -11.68 5.34 14.96
CA ALA A 9 -11.86 6.03 13.68
C ALA A 9 -11.04 7.32 13.66
N ILE A 10 -10.21 7.50 12.65
CA ILE A 10 -9.39 8.69 12.45
C ILE A 10 -9.87 9.38 11.17
N SER A 11 -10.33 10.62 11.28
CA SER A 11 -10.70 11.46 10.13
C SER A 11 -9.59 12.48 9.88
N VAL A 12 -9.09 12.53 8.65
CA VAL A 12 -8.07 13.50 8.23
C VAL A 12 -8.50 14.17 6.93
N LYS A 13 -8.29 15.49 6.87
CA LYS A 13 -8.60 16.31 5.72
C LYS A 13 -7.44 17.26 5.44
N GLU A 14 -7.00 17.31 4.21
CA GLU A 14 -5.94 18.21 3.74
C GLU A 14 -6.34 19.68 3.90
N GLN A 15 -5.47 20.47 4.53
CA GLN A 15 -5.69 21.91 4.75
C GLN A 15 -4.38 22.73 4.68
N PRO A 16 -4.32 23.79 3.84
CA PRO A 16 -5.20 24.07 2.72
C PRO A 16 -4.91 23.11 1.55
N PRO A 17 -5.92 22.68 0.76
CA PRO A 17 -5.66 21.97 -0.48
C PRO A 17 -5.06 22.88 -1.56
N PRO A 18 -4.36 22.32 -2.57
CA PRO A 18 -3.91 23.08 -3.73
C PRO A 18 -5.07 23.75 -4.48
N GLU A 19 -4.82 24.91 -5.08
CA GLU A 19 -5.83 25.67 -5.82
C GLU A 19 -6.43 24.85 -6.97
N GLY A 20 -7.76 24.83 -7.07
CA GLY A 20 -8.48 24.08 -8.10
C GLY A 20 -8.51 22.56 -7.89
N VAL A 21 -7.94 22.03 -6.80
CA VAL A 21 -7.90 20.59 -6.50
C VAL A 21 -8.78 20.29 -5.29
N ALA A 22 -9.57 19.20 -5.38
CA ALA A 22 -10.35 18.73 -4.23
C ALA A 22 -9.42 18.23 -3.12
N PRO A 23 -9.70 18.56 -1.84
CA PRO A 23 -8.84 18.13 -0.73
C PRO A 23 -8.83 16.61 -0.60
N VAL A 24 -7.68 16.05 -0.25
CA VAL A 24 -7.60 14.67 0.21
C VAL A 24 -8.35 14.55 1.54
N GLU A 25 -9.28 13.61 1.61
CA GLU A 25 -10.08 13.33 2.80
C GLU A 25 -10.13 11.82 3.03
N TRP A 26 -9.68 11.37 4.21
CA TRP A 26 -9.64 9.96 4.60
C TRP A 26 -10.34 9.74 5.94
N VAL A 27 -11.03 8.59 6.03
CA VAL A 27 -11.48 8.01 7.30
C VAL A 27 -10.80 6.66 7.44
N LEU A 28 -9.93 6.52 8.44
CA LEU A 28 -9.19 5.29 8.73
C LEU A 28 -9.83 4.59 9.92
N LEU A 29 -10.17 3.31 9.74
CA LEU A 29 -10.63 2.44 10.82
C LEU A 29 -9.48 1.53 11.25
N THR A 30 -9.20 1.47 12.55
CA THR A 30 -8.11 0.67 13.09
C THR A 30 -8.45 0.06 14.44
N ASN A 31 -7.86 -1.09 14.75
CA ASN A 31 -7.93 -1.72 16.07
C ASN A 31 -6.90 -1.14 17.05
N LEU A 32 -6.05 -0.22 16.58
CA LEU A 32 -5.07 0.50 17.39
C LEU A 32 -5.72 1.67 18.13
N THR A 33 -5.14 2.06 19.25
CA THR A 33 -5.54 3.27 19.95
C THR A 33 -5.09 4.52 19.19
N ALA A 34 -5.94 5.54 19.23
CA ALA A 34 -5.65 6.89 18.74
C ALA A 34 -6.36 7.87 19.69
N THR A 35 -5.73 8.12 20.82
CA THR A 35 -6.30 8.88 21.94
C THR A 35 -6.03 10.38 21.84
N ASP A 36 -4.99 10.76 21.09
CA ASP A 36 -4.63 12.14 20.81
C ASP A 36 -4.23 12.35 19.33
N ALA A 37 -3.95 13.62 18.99
CA ALA A 37 -3.61 14.01 17.62
C ALA A 37 -2.27 13.43 17.15
N PHE A 38 -1.27 13.26 18.03
CA PHE A 38 0.04 12.71 17.67
C PHE A 38 -0.08 11.22 17.35
N GLU A 39 -0.84 10.48 18.17
CA GLU A 39 -1.14 9.09 17.89
C GLU A 39 -1.92 8.95 16.57
N ALA A 40 -2.92 9.80 16.33
CA ALA A 40 -3.67 9.78 15.08
C ALA A 40 -2.77 10.06 13.86
N GLU A 41 -1.89 11.05 13.96
CA GLU A 41 -0.93 11.42 12.91
C GLU A 41 0.04 10.27 12.60
N GLU A 42 0.53 9.55 13.60
CA GLU A 42 1.37 8.37 13.40
C GLU A 42 0.67 7.32 12.51
N LYS A 43 -0.60 7.01 12.79
CA LYS A 43 -1.36 6.00 12.03
C LYS A 43 -1.65 6.49 10.62
N VAL A 44 -1.90 7.79 10.44
CA VAL A 44 -2.00 8.41 9.10
C VAL A 44 -0.67 8.26 8.36
N ASN A 45 0.47 8.51 9.01
CA ASN A 45 1.80 8.34 8.42
C ASN A 45 2.08 6.88 8.02
N TRP A 46 1.64 5.90 8.80
CA TRP A 46 1.70 4.49 8.38
C TRP A 46 0.80 4.21 7.18
N TYR A 47 -0.43 4.74 7.17
CA TYR A 47 -1.35 4.56 6.06
C TYR A 47 -0.83 5.21 4.76
N ARG A 48 -0.09 6.32 4.85
CA ARG A 48 0.58 6.94 3.69
C ARG A 48 1.54 5.98 3.00
N LEU A 49 2.13 5.02 3.73
CA LEU A 49 3.00 3.99 3.14
C LEU A 49 2.23 2.93 2.34
N ARG A 50 0.88 2.89 2.41
CA ARG A 50 0.06 1.94 1.63
C ARG A 50 0.42 1.95 0.15
N TRP A 51 0.74 3.12 -0.40
CA TRP A 51 1.09 3.27 -1.82
C TRP A 51 2.32 2.47 -2.25
N LYS A 52 3.19 2.07 -1.31
CA LYS A 52 4.37 1.23 -1.61
C LYS A 52 4.03 -0.09 -2.30
N ILE A 53 2.86 -0.66 -2.05
CA ILE A 53 2.44 -1.88 -2.75
C ILE A 53 2.14 -1.62 -4.23
N GLU A 54 1.66 -0.43 -4.58
CA GLU A 54 1.40 -0.05 -5.96
C GLU A 54 2.71 0.18 -6.73
N GLU A 55 3.71 0.78 -6.07
CA GLU A 55 5.09 0.86 -6.59
C GLU A 55 5.68 -0.53 -6.83
N PHE A 56 5.47 -1.47 -5.90
CA PHE A 56 5.87 -2.86 -6.07
C PHE A 56 5.20 -3.51 -7.29
N PHE A 57 3.88 -3.38 -7.44
CA PHE A 57 3.18 -3.93 -8.60
C PHE A 57 3.61 -3.29 -9.92
N LYS A 58 3.86 -1.97 -9.94
CA LYS A 58 4.42 -1.28 -11.10
C LYS A 58 5.81 -1.83 -11.45
N THR A 59 6.67 -2.02 -10.45
CA THR A 59 8.01 -2.59 -10.65
C THR A 59 7.93 -4.02 -11.17
N LEU A 60 7.05 -4.85 -10.61
CA LEU A 60 6.88 -6.25 -11.02
C LEU A 60 6.30 -6.37 -12.44
N LYS A 61 5.29 -5.56 -12.78
CA LYS A 61 4.59 -5.62 -14.07
C LYS A 61 5.35 -4.91 -15.18
N SER A 62 5.72 -3.66 -14.98
CA SER A 62 6.34 -2.83 -16.02
C SER A 62 7.87 -2.91 -15.99
N GLY A 63 8.49 -3.02 -14.81
CA GLY A 63 9.95 -3.14 -14.68
C GLY A 63 10.46 -4.55 -14.96
N CYS A 64 9.88 -5.56 -14.29
CA CYS A 64 10.25 -6.96 -14.48
C CYS A 64 9.45 -7.67 -15.57
N CYS A 65 8.49 -7.01 -16.23
CA CYS A 65 7.69 -7.57 -17.32
C CYS A 65 7.05 -8.93 -16.95
N VAL A 66 6.51 -9.09 -15.73
CA VAL A 66 5.98 -10.41 -15.29
C VAL A 66 4.84 -10.91 -16.18
N GLU A 67 4.02 -10.01 -16.72
CA GLU A 67 2.84 -10.33 -17.54
C GLU A 67 3.21 -10.77 -18.98
N GLN A 68 4.47 -10.59 -19.38
CA GLN A 68 4.99 -11.06 -20.67
C GLN A 68 5.51 -12.51 -20.62
N CYS A 69 5.55 -13.14 -19.43
CA CYS A 69 5.94 -14.54 -19.31
C CYS A 69 4.96 -15.45 -20.06
N ARG A 70 5.45 -16.25 -21.02
CA ARG A 70 4.66 -17.21 -21.81
C ARG A 70 4.98 -18.66 -21.43
N LEU A 71 4.85 -18.99 -20.14
CA LEU A 71 5.09 -20.35 -19.64
C LEU A 71 3.81 -21.19 -19.74
N ASN A 72 3.93 -22.40 -20.29
CA ASN A 72 2.78 -23.23 -20.69
C ASN A 72 2.04 -23.92 -19.54
N THR A 73 2.50 -23.81 -18.29
CA THR A 73 1.83 -24.43 -17.14
C THR A 73 1.75 -23.46 -15.96
N ALA A 74 0.65 -23.54 -15.20
CA ALA A 74 0.45 -22.73 -14.01
C ALA A 74 1.62 -22.87 -13.01
N THR A 75 2.10 -24.09 -12.77
CA THR A 75 3.24 -24.33 -11.86
C THR A 75 4.52 -23.61 -12.29
N LYS A 76 4.83 -23.61 -13.59
CA LYS A 76 6.01 -22.89 -14.12
C LYS A 76 5.81 -21.38 -14.01
N LEU A 77 4.61 -20.90 -14.33
CA LEU A 77 4.27 -19.48 -14.21
C LEU A 77 4.37 -18.99 -12.76
N THR A 78 3.81 -19.73 -11.79
CA THR A 78 3.91 -19.39 -10.36
C THR A 78 5.36 -19.29 -9.91
N LYS A 79 6.22 -20.26 -10.28
CA LYS A 79 7.66 -20.20 -9.95
C LYS A 79 8.33 -18.96 -10.51
N MET A 80 8.02 -18.59 -11.76
CA MET A 80 8.57 -17.40 -12.40
C MET A 80 8.07 -16.10 -11.77
N ILE A 81 6.78 -16.03 -11.43
CA ILE A 81 6.20 -14.89 -10.71
C ILE A 81 6.90 -14.74 -9.36
N THR A 82 7.07 -15.81 -8.58
CA THR A 82 7.77 -15.77 -7.30
C THR A 82 9.18 -15.22 -7.44
N LEU A 83 9.95 -15.71 -8.41
CA LEU A 83 11.30 -15.21 -8.67
C LEU A 83 11.30 -13.73 -9.05
N LYS A 84 10.44 -13.33 -9.99
CA LYS A 84 10.31 -11.92 -10.42
C LYS A 84 9.84 -11.01 -9.27
N SER A 85 9.00 -11.49 -8.36
CA SER A 85 8.58 -10.75 -7.17
C SER A 85 9.76 -10.44 -6.24
N ILE A 86 10.66 -11.41 -6.01
CA ILE A 86 11.87 -11.17 -5.21
C ILE A 86 12.78 -10.16 -5.90
N ILE A 87 12.95 -10.26 -7.22
CA ILE A 87 13.76 -9.33 -8.01
C ILE A 87 13.14 -7.91 -7.97
N ALA A 88 11.84 -7.79 -8.21
CA ALA A 88 11.11 -6.52 -8.18
C ALA A 88 11.26 -5.83 -6.81
N PHE A 89 11.11 -6.59 -5.73
CA PHE A 89 11.33 -6.06 -4.38
C PHE A 89 12.76 -5.54 -4.21
N LYS A 90 13.78 -6.31 -4.60
CA LYS A 90 15.18 -5.84 -4.51
C LYS A 90 15.41 -4.56 -5.33
N LEU A 91 14.89 -4.49 -6.56
CA LEU A 91 15.03 -3.30 -7.41
C LEU A 91 14.48 -2.03 -6.75
N MET A 92 13.41 -2.12 -5.96
CA MET A 92 12.84 -0.97 -5.25
C MET A 92 13.79 -0.35 -4.22
N TYR A 93 14.75 -1.11 -3.69
CA TYR A 93 15.64 -0.70 -2.61
C TYR A 93 17.12 -0.65 -3.00
N ILE A 94 17.44 -0.80 -4.29
CA ILE A 94 18.81 -0.59 -4.76
C ILE A 94 19.11 0.93 -4.69
N PRO A 95 20.15 1.35 -3.95
CA PRO A 95 20.58 2.74 -3.96
C PRO A 95 21.10 3.13 -5.35
N LYS A 96 20.89 4.39 -5.74
CA LYS A 96 21.41 4.93 -7.00
C LYS A 96 22.92 5.04 -7.00
#